data_AF-A0A6A5UX83-F1
#
_entry.id   AF-A0A6A5UX83-F1
#
_cell.length_a   1.000
_cell.length_b   1.000
_cell.length_c   1.000
_cell.angle_alpha   90.00
_cell.angle_beta   90.00
_cell.angle_gamma   90.00
#
_symmetry.space_group_name_H-M   'P 1'
#
loop_
_entity.id
_entity.type
_entity.pdbx_description
1 polymer ?
#
loop_
_entity_poly.entity_id
_entity_poly.type
_entity_poly.pdbx_seq_one_letter_code
_entity_poly.pdbx_strand_id
1 'polypeptide(L)'
;MVAAEDSGIGTDVQLPFVNSIIIASFTTIAWYNVLELTVLIQSFFKRRAGFYYYSLLVATYGIFIHCLGQFLKFYHINDTGTKATDIGYTVIAFSGWCAMVTGQSIVLYSRLHLVVQAPWIRWILVYILADGVILHGVTGVLTFLSNCSSDPTPYIPVYSVVEKIQVTMFFIQECLLSGIYIWKTSAILRTEGPLFNANENARGTRGRKVILHTLLMSVIIIVLDATTLGLEFAGLYDIQTSYKGAVYSVKLKIEFAILNQLMNLVKGALRDTTISSTHMSKSRPRHMSRSIRPSELGHSAGAYSRMDDEHNRVEAIKLQNLRVGEINKTTTTEVRIDALEIEKDEVFSPGVKKDGGSSRGSSEVYIIEQPGRSGV
;
A
#
# COMPACT_ATOMS: atom_id res chain seq x y z
N MET A 1 -10.08 -19.38 37.69
CA MET A 1 -10.05 -20.66 36.96
C MET A 1 -9.54 -20.38 35.55
N VAL A 2 -8.24 -20.17 35.41
CA VAL A 2 -7.59 -20.01 34.10
C VAL A 2 -7.25 -21.43 33.69
N ALA A 3 -8.02 -21.99 32.76
CA ALA A 3 -7.83 -23.33 32.29
C ALA A 3 -6.44 -23.42 31.63
N ALA A 4 -5.55 -24.19 32.26
CA ALA A 4 -4.35 -24.74 31.65
C ALA A 4 -4.74 -25.88 30.69
N GLU A 5 -5.73 -25.64 29.84
CA GLU A 5 -6.13 -26.56 28.79
C GLU A 5 -5.32 -26.18 27.56
N ASP A 6 -4.23 -26.93 27.36
CA ASP A 6 -3.42 -27.07 26.15
C ASP A 6 -3.42 -25.84 25.22
N SER A 7 -2.80 -24.76 25.68
CA SER A 7 -2.76 -23.48 24.97
C SER A 7 -1.64 -23.41 23.92
N GLY A 8 -0.88 -24.48 23.69
CA GLY A 8 0.25 -24.51 22.75
C GLY A 8 1.36 -23.46 22.99
N ILE A 9 1.39 -22.92 24.21
CA ILE A 9 2.45 -22.07 24.73
C ILE A 9 3.57 -22.97 25.27
N GLY A 10 4.82 -22.67 24.91
CA GLY A 10 6.00 -23.49 25.26
C GLY A 10 6.54 -24.29 24.06
N THR A 11 7.49 -25.19 24.29
CA THR A 11 8.20 -25.96 23.25
C THR A 11 7.64 -27.36 23.01
N ASP A 12 7.07 -28.00 24.04
CA ASP A 12 6.42 -29.31 23.93
C ASP A 12 4.98 -29.19 23.40
N VAL A 13 4.81 -28.82 22.13
CA VAL A 13 3.49 -28.58 21.52
C VAL A 13 3.07 -29.77 20.64
N GLN A 14 2.02 -30.50 21.02
CA GLN A 14 1.40 -31.48 20.11
C GLN A 14 0.19 -30.86 19.40
N LEU A 15 0.38 -30.49 18.14
CA LEU A 15 -0.70 -29.89 17.35
C LEU A 15 -1.71 -30.92 16.85
N PRO A 16 -3.01 -30.74 17.11
CA PRO A 16 -4.05 -31.49 16.41
C PRO A 16 -3.92 -31.31 14.89
N PHE A 17 -4.18 -32.37 14.11
CA PHE A 17 -4.02 -32.36 12.65
C PHE A 17 -4.72 -31.18 11.96
N VAL A 18 -5.93 -30.84 12.43
CA VAL A 18 -6.71 -29.71 11.92
C VAL A 18 -5.99 -28.38 12.17
N ASN A 19 -5.44 -28.17 13.37
CA ASN A 19 -4.72 -26.95 13.73
C ASN A 19 -3.45 -26.81 12.89
N SER A 20 -2.71 -27.90 12.67
CA SER A 20 -1.52 -27.90 11.80
C SER A 20 -1.86 -27.42 10.39
N ILE A 21 -2.93 -27.96 9.77
CA ILE A 21 -3.36 -27.53 8.43
C ILE A 21 -3.73 -26.04 8.40
N ILE A 22 -4.45 -25.57 9.42
CA ILE A 22 -4.83 -24.15 9.53
C ILE A 22 -3.57 -23.27 9.63
N ILE A 23 -2.62 -23.63 10.47
CA ILE A 23 -1.34 -22.93 10.64
C ILE A 23 -0.55 -22.90 9.33
N ALA A 24 -0.43 -24.04 8.64
CA ALA A 24 0.24 -24.11 7.34
C ALA A 24 -0.44 -23.21 6.30
N SER A 25 -1.77 -23.17 6.30
CA SER A 25 -2.55 -22.35 5.37
C SER A 25 -2.29 -20.85 5.59
N PHE A 26 -2.36 -20.38 6.85
CA PHE A 26 -2.07 -18.98 7.17
C PHE A 26 -0.61 -18.60 6.91
N THR A 27 0.34 -19.46 7.27
CA THR A 27 1.77 -19.23 6.97
C THR A 27 2.01 -19.15 5.46
N THR A 28 1.37 -20.02 4.66
CA THR A 28 1.47 -19.99 3.20
C THR A 28 0.94 -18.67 2.62
N ILE A 29 -0.23 -18.21 3.09
CA ILE A 29 -0.80 -16.92 2.70
C ILE A 29 0.16 -15.77 3.06
N ALA A 30 0.71 -15.79 4.27
CA ALA A 30 1.65 -14.77 4.74
C ALA A 30 2.90 -14.71 3.85
N TRP A 31 3.52 -15.86 3.55
CA TRP A 31 4.71 -15.92 2.70
C TRP A 31 4.43 -15.52 1.25
N TYR A 32 3.30 -15.96 0.68
CA TYR A 32 2.88 -15.51 -0.64
C TYR A 32 2.77 -13.98 -0.70
N ASN A 33 2.08 -13.39 0.29
CA ASN A 33 1.94 -11.94 0.37
C ASN A 33 3.28 -11.23 0.59
N VAL A 34 4.20 -11.80 1.39
CA VAL A 34 5.55 -11.24 1.57
C VAL A 34 6.34 -11.24 0.26
N LEU A 35 6.28 -12.32 -0.52
CA LEU A 35 6.95 -12.38 -1.83
C LEU A 35 6.37 -11.35 -2.80
N GLU A 36 5.04 -11.27 -2.88
CA GLU A 36 4.35 -10.28 -3.71
C GLU A 36 4.70 -8.86 -3.27
N LEU A 37 4.62 -8.56 -1.96
CA LEU A 37 5.00 -7.26 -1.39
C LEU A 37 6.45 -6.93 -1.69
N THR A 38 7.37 -7.88 -1.58
CA THR A 38 8.79 -7.67 -1.90
C THR A 38 8.95 -7.23 -3.36
N VAL A 39 8.31 -7.92 -4.31
CA VAL A 39 8.35 -7.52 -5.73
C VAL A 39 7.71 -6.15 -5.94
N LEU A 40 6.56 -5.90 -5.33
CA LEU A 40 5.84 -4.62 -5.43
C LEU A 40 6.66 -3.45 -4.88
N ILE A 41 7.26 -3.60 -3.70
CA ILE A 41 8.11 -2.60 -3.06
C ILE A 41 9.32 -2.30 -3.94
N GLN A 42 10.02 -3.32 -4.43
CA GLN A 42 11.20 -3.13 -5.27
C GLN A 42 10.86 -2.53 -6.64
N SER A 43 9.71 -2.88 -7.21
CA SER A 43 9.26 -2.37 -8.52
C SER A 43 8.74 -0.93 -8.44
N PHE A 44 8.15 -0.55 -7.30
CA PHE A 44 7.55 0.77 -7.10
C PHE A 44 8.56 1.82 -6.66
N PHE A 45 9.49 1.49 -5.76
CA PHE A 45 10.49 2.44 -5.28
C PHE A 45 11.75 2.41 -6.16
N LYS A 46 11.79 3.26 -7.19
CA LYS A 46 12.97 3.42 -8.06
C LYS A 46 14.20 3.97 -7.34
N ARG A 47 14.00 4.72 -6.26
CA ARG A 47 15.07 5.18 -5.36
C ARG A 47 14.83 4.63 -3.96
N ARG A 48 15.74 3.76 -3.50
CA ARG A 48 15.71 3.09 -2.17
C ARG A 48 16.10 4.04 -1.03
N ALA A 49 15.42 5.18 -0.91
CA ALA A 49 15.74 6.21 0.07
C ALA A 49 14.47 6.80 0.66
N GLY A 50 14.10 6.36 1.87
CA GLY A 50 12.98 6.94 2.61
C GLY A 50 12.61 6.11 3.82
N PHE A 51 12.21 6.77 4.91
CA PHE A 51 11.83 6.11 6.15
C PHE A 51 10.68 5.12 5.96
N TYR A 52 9.71 5.46 5.09
CA TYR A 52 8.61 4.55 4.71
C TYR A 52 9.10 3.30 3.97
N TYR A 53 10.05 3.46 3.03
CA TYR A 53 10.58 2.33 2.27
C TYR A 53 11.23 1.32 3.21
N TYR A 54 12.10 1.80 4.11
CA TYR A 54 12.77 0.93 5.08
C TYR A 54 11.78 0.32 6.08
N SER A 55 10.79 1.08 6.58
CA SER A 55 9.81 0.53 7.50
C SER A 55 8.93 -0.54 6.85
N LEU A 56 8.52 -0.33 5.59
CA LEU A 56 7.74 -1.29 4.83
C LEU A 56 8.54 -2.56 4.54
N LEU A 57 9.82 -2.42 4.17
CA LEU A 57 10.73 -3.55 3.95
C LEU A 57 10.97 -4.35 5.23
N VAL A 58 11.28 -3.67 6.33
CA VAL A 58 11.52 -4.28 7.65
C VAL A 58 10.27 -5.00 8.15
N ALA A 59 9.09 -4.40 8.01
CA ALA A 59 7.84 -5.04 8.38
C ALA A 59 7.58 -6.30 7.53
N THR A 60 7.82 -6.20 6.22
CA THR A 60 7.61 -7.31 5.26
C THR A 60 8.52 -8.50 5.56
N TYR A 61 9.82 -8.28 5.75
CA TYR A 61 10.73 -9.36 6.14
C TYR A 61 10.53 -9.81 7.59
N GLY A 62 10.08 -8.92 8.48
CA GLY A 62 9.68 -9.26 9.85
C GLY A 62 8.58 -10.32 9.86
N ILE A 63 7.57 -10.19 9.00
CA ILE A 63 6.51 -11.22 8.84
C ILE A 63 7.12 -12.56 8.43
N PHE A 64 8.00 -12.57 7.42
CA PHE A 64 8.64 -13.81 6.96
C PHE A 64 9.43 -14.48 8.08
N ILE A 65 10.30 -13.73 8.75
CA ILE A 65 11.15 -14.22 9.85
C ILE A 65 10.27 -14.73 11.01
N HIS A 66 9.21 -14.01 11.37
CA HIS A 66 8.29 -14.42 12.41
C HIS A 66 7.60 -15.75 12.08
N CYS A 67 7.02 -15.82 10.87
CA CYS A 67 6.34 -17.02 10.39
C CYS A 67 7.30 -18.20 10.25
N LEU A 68 8.56 -17.96 9.86
CA LEU A 68 9.60 -18.98 9.79
C LEU A 68 9.92 -19.54 11.17
N GLY A 69 10.15 -18.69 12.17
CA GLY A 69 10.43 -19.15 13.54
C GLY A 69 9.27 -19.96 14.13
N GLN A 70 8.03 -19.50 13.92
CA GLN A 70 6.83 -20.23 14.36
C GLN A 70 6.64 -21.55 13.60
N PHE A 71 6.87 -21.56 12.28
CA PHE A 71 6.77 -22.77 11.47
C PHE A 71 7.80 -23.83 11.89
N LEU A 72 9.06 -23.44 12.12
CA LEU A 72 10.10 -24.34 12.60
C LEU A 72 9.75 -24.92 13.98
N LYS A 73 9.22 -24.09 14.88
CA LYS A 73 8.76 -24.49 16.21
C LYS A 73 7.60 -25.49 16.15
N PHE A 74 6.50 -25.13 15.50
CA PHE A 74 5.27 -25.94 15.49
C PHE A 74 5.41 -27.29 14.77
N TYR A 75 6.28 -27.37 13.76
CA TYR A 75 6.52 -28.60 12.99
C TYR A 75 7.76 -29.38 13.45
N HIS A 76 8.42 -28.95 14.54
CA HIS A 76 9.64 -29.59 15.08
C HIS A 76 10.72 -29.82 14.00
N ILE A 77 10.88 -28.87 13.07
CA ILE A 77 11.77 -29.04 11.92
C ILE A 77 13.22 -28.85 12.36
N ASN A 78 14.00 -29.93 12.27
CA ASN A 78 15.36 -30.04 12.83
C ASN A 78 15.41 -30.01 14.36
N ASP A 79 14.33 -30.43 15.02
CA ASP A 79 14.35 -30.58 16.47
C ASP A 79 15.31 -31.70 16.86
N THR A 80 16.39 -31.32 17.53
CA THR A 80 17.38 -32.25 18.10
C THR A 80 17.06 -32.60 19.56
N GLY A 81 15.94 -32.10 20.09
CA GLY A 81 15.57 -32.18 21.50
C GLY A 81 16.51 -31.38 22.41
N THR A 82 17.25 -30.42 21.84
CA THR A 82 18.22 -29.62 22.59
C THR A 82 17.67 -28.26 22.92
N LYS A 83 17.96 -27.75 24.12
CA LYS A 83 17.60 -26.37 24.50
C LYS A 83 18.14 -25.31 23.53
N ALA A 84 19.19 -25.62 22.77
CA ALA A 84 19.76 -24.74 21.76
C ALA A 84 18.83 -24.56 20.55
N THR A 85 18.12 -25.61 20.11
CA THR A 85 17.15 -25.50 19.00
C THR A 85 15.94 -24.68 19.41
N ASP A 86 15.44 -24.86 20.63
CA ASP A 86 14.32 -24.10 21.20
C ASP A 86 14.62 -22.60 21.30
N ILE A 87 15.82 -22.26 21.80
CA ILE A 87 16.31 -20.88 21.84
C ILE A 87 16.41 -20.33 20.42
N GLY A 88 16.93 -21.10 19.47
CA GLY A 88 17.05 -20.71 18.07
C GLY A 88 15.71 -20.32 17.45
N TYR A 89 14.70 -21.20 17.53
CA TYR A 89 13.36 -20.91 16.99
C TYR A 89 12.72 -19.71 17.68
N THR A 90 12.86 -19.61 19.00
CA THR A 90 12.32 -18.50 19.79
C THR A 90 12.95 -17.16 19.39
N VAL A 91 14.27 -17.10 19.20
CA VAL A 91 14.98 -15.89 18.76
C VAL A 91 14.52 -15.46 17.36
N ILE A 92 14.41 -16.40 16.42
CA ILE A 92 13.93 -16.12 15.06
C ILE A 92 12.50 -15.58 15.12
N ALA A 93 11.60 -16.29 15.80
CA ALA A 93 10.19 -15.89 15.90
C ALA A 93 10.02 -14.52 16.56
N PHE A 94 10.73 -14.27 17.66
CA PHE A 94 10.65 -13.03 18.44
C PHE A 94 11.23 -11.84 17.69
N SER A 95 12.42 -11.99 17.07
CA SER A 95 13.03 -10.90 16.30
C SER A 95 12.17 -10.51 15.09
N GLY A 96 11.58 -11.49 14.39
CA GLY A 96 10.63 -11.26 13.32
C GLY A 96 9.37 -10.54 13.80
N TRP A 97 8.83 -10.94 14.95
CA TRP A 97 7.65 -10.30 15.55
C TRP A 97 7.90 -8.83 15.90
N CYS A 98 9.03 -8.52 16.55
CA CYS A 98 9.42 -7.15 16.86
C CYS A 98 9.52 -6.28 15.60
N ALA A 99 10.14 -6.79 14.54
CA ALA A 99 10.27 -6.11 13.26
C ALA A 99 8.92 -5.94 12.56
N MET A 100 8.06 -6.95 12.59
CA MET A 100 6.72 -6.94 12.00
C MET A 100 5.82 -5.89 12.65
N VAL A 101 5.65 -5.93 13.97
CA VAL A 101 4.70 -5.06 14.70
C VAL A 101 5.20 -3.61 14.70
N THR A 102 6.46 -3.39 15.06
CA THR A 102 7.04 -2.03 15.09
C THR A 102 7.11 -1.44 13.68
N GLY A 103 7.52 -2.24 12.70
CA GLY A 103 7.60 -1.80 11.31
C GLY A 103 6.24 -1.36 10.78
N GLN A 104 5.18 -2.10 11.08
CA GLN A 104 3.82 -1.74 10.68
C GLN A 104 3.37 -0.42 11.33
N SER A 105 3.62 -0.21 12.63
CA SER A 105 3.25 1.04 13.30
C SER A 105 4.00 2.23 12.71
N ILE A 106 5.26 2.04 12.29
CA ILE A 106 6.06 3.06 11.61
C ILE A 106 5.54 3.34 10.18
N VAL A 107 5.02 2.32 9.46
CA VAL A 107 4.36 2.50 8.16
C VAL A 107 3.11 3.38 8.30
N LEU A 108 2.28 3.11 9.30
CA LEU A 108 1.10 3.93 9.63
C LEU A 108 1.49 5.37 9.98
N TYR A 109 2.50 5.54 10.84
CA TYR A 109 3.05 6.86 11.18
C TYR A 109 3.53 7.61 9.94
N SER A 110 4.28 6.94 9.07
CA SER A 110 4.83 7.54 7.86
C SER A 110 3.73 8.04 6.92
N ARG A 111 2.62 7.29 6.78
CA ARG A 111 1.42 7.76 6.07
C ARG A 111 0.76 8.95 6.73
N LEU A 112 0.59 8.88 8.04
CA LEU A 112 -0.03 9.97 8.78
C LEU A 112 0.80 11.27 8.66
N HIS A 113 2.12 11.16 8.69
CA HIS A 113 3.05 12.27 8.48
C HIS A 113 2.94 12.88 7.07
N LEU A 114 2.55 12.10 6.06
CA LEU A 114 2.32 12.62 4.71
C LEU A 114 1.06 13.47 4.63
N VAL A 115 0.00 13.08 5.33
CA VAL A 115 -1.28 13.82 5.36
C VAL A 115 -1.23 15.00 6.34
N VAL A 116 -0.50 14.87 7.45
CA VAL A 116 -0.48 15.83 8.55
C VAL A 116 0.95 16.31 8.79
N GLN A 117 1.21 17.55 8.39
CA GLN A 117 2.51 18.21 8.54
C GLN A 117 2.54 19.13 9.75
N ALA A 118 2.27 18.56 10.92
CA ALA A 118 2.22 19.31 12.17
C ALA A 118 3.34 18.87 13.12
N PRO A 119 3.92 19.78 13.94
CA PRO A 119 5.05 19.45 14.80
C PRO A 119 4.73 18.37 15.84
N TRP A 120 3.47 18.28 16.27
CA TRP A 120 3.01 17.28 17.23
C TRP A 120 3.06 15.84 16.69
N ILE A 121 3.17 15.64 15.37
CA ILE A 121 3.30 14.31 14.79
C ILE A 121 4.54 13.59 15.33
N ARG A 122 5.62 14.32 15.63
CA ARG A 122 6.85 13.73 16.19
C ARG A 122 6.61 13.06 17.55
N TRP A 123 5.66 13.56 18.34
CA TRP A 123 5.28 12.93 19.61
C TRP A 123 4.56 11.60 19.41
N ILE A 124 3.84 11.42 18.30
CA ILE A 124 3.25 10.12 17.95
C ILE A 124 4.35 9.09 17.67
N LEU A 125 5.43 9.48 16.99
CA LEU A 125 6.56 8.58 16.77
C LEU A 125 7.21 8.17 18.10
N VAL A 126 7.38 9.12 19.02
CA VAL A 126 7.90 8.84 20.37
C VAL A 126 6.95 7.89 21.13
N TYR A 127 5.64 8.10 21.04
CA TYR A 127 4.64 7.20 21.61
C TYR A 127 4.76 5.78 21.06
N ILE A 128 4.83 5.61 19.72
CA ILE A 128 5.00 4.30 19.08
C ILE A 128 6.28 3.59 19.54
N LEU A 129 7.38 4.34 19.62
CA LEU A 129 8.67 3.76 20.00
C LEU A 129 8.70 3.39 21.48
N ALA A 130 8.16 4.24 22.36
CA ALA A 130 8.09 3.96 23.78
C ALA A 130 7.19 2.75 24.07
N ASP A 131 6.01 2.70 23.47
CA ASP A 131 5.08 1.55 23.57
C ASP A 131 5.75 0.27 23.07
N GLY A 132 6.38 0.32 21.89
CA GLY A 132 7.13 -0.80 21.33
C GLY A 132 8.24 -1.30 22.25
N VAL A 133 9.10 -0.42 22.77
CA VAL A 133 10.21 -0.83 23.66
C VAL A 133 9.70 -1.48 24.94
N ILE A 134 8.67 -0.90 25.56
CA ILE A 134 8.10 -1.42 26.82
C ILE A 134 7.42 -2.77 26.57
N LEU A 135 6.52 -2.85 25.60
CA LEU A 135 5.73 -4.06 25.33
C LEU A 135 6.58 -5.19 24.77
N HIS A 136 7.51 -4.91 23.85
CA HIS A 136 8.44 -5.92 23.34
C HIS A 136 9.38 -6.41 24.43
N GLY A 137 9.86 -5.51 25.30
CA GLY A 137 10.73 -5.87 26.41
C GLY A 137 10.05 -6.83 27.40
N VAL A 138 8.88 -6.46 27.90
CA VAL A 138 8.13 -7.28 28.88
C VAL A 138 7.70 -8.62 28.27
N THR A 139 7.14 -8.59 27.06
CA THR A 139 6.67 -9.80 26.37
C THR A 139 7.85 -10.70 25.99
N GLY A 140 8.98 -10.12 25.58
CA GLY A 140 10.19 -10.85 25.24
C GLY A 140 10.74 -11.63 26.41
N VAL A 141 10.95 -10.98 27.57
CA VAL A 141 11.41 -11.68 28.78
C VAL A 141 10.52 -12.87 29.11
N LEU A 142 9.20 -12.69 29.08
CA LEU A 142 8.26 -13.78 29.36
C LEU A 142 8.25 -14.86 28.28
N THR A 143 8.42 -14.51 27.01
CA THR A 143 8.52 -15.47 25.89
C THR A 143 9.74 -16.37 26.07
N PHE A 144 10.91 -15.79 26.39
CA PHE A 144 12.12 -16.57 26.62
C PHE A 144 12.00 -17.45 27.88
N LEU A 145 11.35 -16.95 28.94
CA LEU A 145 11.11 -17.75 30.14
C LEU A 145 10.11 -18.89 29.90
N SER A 146 9.06 -18.68 29.11
CA SER A 146 8.06 -19.71 28.82
C SER A 146 8.50 -20.74 27.77
N ASN A 147 9.49 -20.42 26.93
CA ASN A 147 9.98 -21.35 25.90
C ASN A 147 11.35 -21.96 26.22
N CYS A 148 12.20 -21.29 27.01
CA CYS A 148 13.60 -21.72 27.20
C CYS A 148 13.97 -22.05 28.65
N SER A 149 13.09 -21.78 29.63
CA SER A 149 13.34 -22.12 31.04
C SER A 149 13.36 -23.63 31.25
N SER A 150 14.16 -24.09 32.22
CA SER A 150 14.13 -25.49 32.67
C SER A 150 12.81 -25.86 33.37
N ASP A 151 12.11 -24.87 33.94
CA ASP A 151 10.76 -24.99 34.47
C ASP A 151 9.89 -23.85 33.92
N PRO A 152 9.13 -24.10 32.82
CA PRO A 152 8.25 -23.10 32.20
C PRO A 152 6.92 -22.88 32.95
N THR A 153 6.54 -23.80 33.85
CA THR A 153 5.21 -23.86 34.45
C THR A 153 4.74 -22.58 35.16
N PRO A 154 5.59 -21.82 35.90
CA PRO A 154 5.14 -20.58 36.51
C PRO A 154 5.00 -19.42 35.51
N TYR A 155 5.66 -19.49 34.36
CA TYR A 155 5.75 -18.37 33.40
C TYR A 155 4.64 -18.40 32.35
N ILE A 156 4.15 -19.57 31.96
CA ILE A 156 3.06 -19.74 30.99
C ILE A 156 1.79 -18.94 31.34
N PRO A 157 1.22 -19.03 32.57
CA PRO A 157 0.00 -18.27 32.89
C PRO A 157 0.26 -16.76 32.94
N VAL A 158 1.45 -16.33 33.37
CA VAL A 158 1.84 -14.92 33.38
C VAL A 158 1.98 -14.38 31.96
N TYR A 159 2.63 -15.15 31.08
CA TYR A 159 2.75 -14.84 29.66
C TYR A 159 1.38 -14.69 28.99
N SER A 160 0.44 -15.61 29.22
CA SER A 160 -0.90 -15.54 28.64
C SER A 160 -1.67 -14.26 29.03
N VAL A 161 -1.52 -13.78 30.26
CA VAL A 161 -2.14 -12.51 30.69
C VAL A 161 -1.44 -11.31 30.07
N VAL A 162 -0.11 -11.31 30.06
CA VAL A 162 0.67 -10.21 29.49
C VAL A 162 0.49 -10.10 27.98
N GLU A 163 0.39 -11.21 27.25
CA GLU A 163 0.14 -11.23 25.82
C GLU A 163 -1.20 -10.56 25.49
N LYS A 164 -2.28 -10.87 26.22
CA LYS A 164 -3.58 -10.21 26.06
C LYS A 164 -3.51 -8.71 26.28
N ILE A 165 -2.78 -8.27 27.31
CA ILE A 165 -2.55 -6.84 27.58
C ILE A 165 -1.77 -6.21 26.41
N GLN A 166 -0.69 -6.84 25.98
CA GLN A 166 0.17 -6.35 24.90
C GLN A 166 -0.59 -6.23 23.57
N VAL A 167 -1.36 -7.25 23.17
CA VAL A 167 -2.17 -7.19 21.95
C VAL A 167 -3.24 -6.10 22.04
N THR A 168 -3.85 -5.92 23.22
CA THR A 168 -4.82 -4.84 23.44
C THR A 168 -4.18 -3.46 23.31
N MET A 169 -2.96 -3.28 23.85
CA MET A 169 -2.25 -2.00 23.76
C MET A 169 -1.84 -1.66 22.33
N PHE A 170 -1.29 -2.62 21.56
CA PHE A 170 -1.00 -2.38 20.14
C PHE A 170 -2.28 -2.16 19.33
N PHE A 171 -3.38 -2.85 19.65
CA PHE A 171 -4.68 -2.58 19.02
C PHE A 171 -5.13 -1.13 19.25
N ILE A 172 -5.03 -0.64 20.49
CA ILE A 172 -5.34 0.76 20.81
C ILE A 172 -4.42 1.72 20.05
N GLN A 173 -3.12 1.43 19.99
CA GLN A 173 -2.16 2.23 19.21
C GLN A 173 -2.54 2.28 17.73
N GLU A 174 -2.80 1.13 17.09
CA GLU A 174 -3.17 1.05 15.67
C GLU A 174 -4.52 1.76 15.40
N CYS A 175 -5.49 1.61 16.30
CA CYS A 175 -6.77 2.33 16.25
C CYS A 175 -6.61 3.85 16.38
N LEU A 176 -5.74 4.32 17.28
CA LEU A 176 -5.45 5.75 17.44
C LEU A 176 -4.80 6.31 16.18
N LEU A 177 -3.80 5.64 15.63
CA LEU A 177 -3.13 6.06 14.38
C LEU A 177 -4.11 6.12 13.21
N SER A 178 -4.89 5.06 13.03
CA SER A 178 -5.89 4.96 11.96
C SER A 178 -7.03 5.97 12.14
N GLY A 179 -7.49 6.17 13.38
CA GLY A 179 -8.54 7.13 13.70
C GLY A 179 -8.13 8.59 13.45
N ILE A 180 -6.92 8.97 13.85
CA ILE A 180 -6.36 10.30 13.55
C ILE A 180 -6.25 10.50 12.04
N TYR A 181 -5.76 9.47 11.32
CA TYR A 181 -5.64 9.50 9.87
C TYR A 181 -7.00 9.71 9.18
N ILE A 182 -8.01 8.91 9.56
CA ILE A 182 -9.37 9.00 9.02
C ILE A 182 -9.96 10.38 9.32
N TRP A 183 -9.82 10.87 10.56
CA TRP A 183 -10.35 12.18 10.95
C TRP A 183 -9.75 13.32 10.12
N LYS A 184 -8.41 13.35 9.99
CA LYS A 184 -7.71 14.39 9.22
C LYS A 184 -8.01 14.31 7.74
N THR A 185 -8.02 13.11 7.16
CA THR A 185 -8.37 12.89 5.75
C THR A 185 -9.82 13.28 5.47
N SER A 186 -10.75 12.97 6.39
CA SER A 186 -12.16 13.37 6.30
C SER A 186 -12.34 14.87 6.42
N ALA A 187 -11.57 15.53 7.29
CA ALA A 187 -11.58 16.98 7.44
C ALA A 187 -11.14 17.66 6.14
N ILE A 188 -10.04 17.20 5.51
CA ILE A 188 -9.57 17.69 4.21
C ILE A 188 -10.68 17.54 3.15
N LEU A 189 -11.32 16.37 3.10
CA LEU A 189 -12.40 16.11 2.14
C LEU A 189 -13.62 17.04 2.35
N ARG A 190 -13.94 17.40 3.60
CA ARG A 190 -15.02 18.34 3.93
C ARG A 190 -14.66 19.78 3.60
N THR A 191 -13.44 20.22 3.91
CA THR A 191 -12.97 21.60 3.66
C THR A 191 -12.70 21.88 2.19
N GLU A 192 -12.26 20.87 1.43
CA GLU A 192 -12.12 20.95 -0.02
C GLU A 192 -13.44 20.73 -0.76
N GLY A 193 -14.53 20.48 -0.03
CA GLY A 193 -15.89 20.39 -0.54
C GLY A 193 -16.26 21.51 -1.52
N PRO A 194 -16.02 22.81 -1.25
CA PRO A 194 -16.33 23.87 -2.22
C PRO A 194 -15.44 23.89 -3.47
N LEU A 195 -14.25 23.29 -3.42
CA LEU A 195 -13.29 23.18 -4.53
C LEU A 195 -13.55 21.93 -5.40
N PHE A 196 -14.13 20.89 -4.80
CA PHE A 196 -14.52 19.61 -5.41
C PHE A 196 -16.03 19.50 -5.72
N ASN A 197 -16.86 20.45 -5.28
CA ASN A 197 -18.29 20.58 -5.58
C ASN A 197 -18.58 21.46 -6.79
N ALA A 198 -17.57 21.93 -7.53
CA ALA A 198 -17.80 22.49 -8.85
C ALA A 198 -18.23 21.33 -9.76
N ASN A 199 -19.55 21.19 -9.91
CA ASN A 199 -20.31 20.20 -10.67
C ASN A 199 -19.97 20.18 -12.18
N GLU A 200 -18.85 20.78 -12.58
CA GLU A 200 -18.43 21.01 -13.95
C GLU A 200 -17.03 20.43 -14.26
N ASN A 201 -16.27 19.99 -13.26
CA ASN A 201 -14.95 19.40 -13.47
C ASN A 201 -14.92 17.92 -13.08
N ALA A 202 -14.87 17.03 -14.07
CA ALA A 202 -14.67 15.57 -13.90
C ALA A 202 -13.46 15.20 -12.99
N ARG A 203 -12.52 16.15 -12.79
CA ARG A 203 -11.34 16.06 -11.91
C ARG A 203 -11.70 15.93 -10.42
N GLY A 204 -12.74 16.62 -9.95
CA GLY A 204 -13.13 16.58 -8.55
C GLY A 204 -13.63 15.19 -8.14
N THR A 205 -14.53 14.63 -8.94
CA THR A 205 -15.13 13.32 -8.69
C THR A 205 -14.11 12.19 -8.63
N ARG A 206 -13.04 12.23 -9.45
CA ARG A 206 -11.98 11.21 -9.44
C ARG A 206 -11.11 11.28 -8.18
N GLY A 207 -10.68 12.48 -7.76
CA GLY A 207 -9.90 12.65 -6.53
C GLY A 207 -10.69 12.24 -5.29
N ARG A 208 -11.97 12.64 -5.22
CA ARG A 208 -12.90 12.24 -4.14
C ARG A 208 -13.08 10.73 -4.05
N LYS A 209 -13.21 10.03 -5.18
CA LYS A 209 -13.31 8.55 -5.20
C LYS A 209 -12.05 7.88 -4.63
N VAL A 210 -10.86 8.38 -4.97
CA VAL A 210 -9.61 7.80 -4.47
C VAL A 210 -9.42 8.08 -2.97
N ILE A 211 -9.73 9.29 -2.49
CA ILE A 211 -9.67 9.60 -1.05
C ILE A 211 -10.68 8.76 -0.27
N LEU A 212 -11.90 8.57 -0.80
CA LEU A 212 -12.92 7.71 -0.19
C LEU A 212 -12.48 6.24 -0.15
N HIS A 213 -11.87 5.74 -1.23
CA HIS A 213 -11.31 4.40 -1.28
C HIS A 213 -10.20 4.21 -0.24
N THR A 214 -9.31 5.19 -0.10
CA THR A 214 -8.27 5.20 0.95
C THR A 214 -8.87 5.18 2.36
N LEU A 215 -9.97 5.90 2.60
CA LEU A 215 -10.68 5.87 3.88
C LEU A 215 -11.31 4.51 4.16
N LEU A 216 -11.94 3.89 3.16
CA LEU A 216 -12.50 2.53 3.26
C LEU A 216 -11.40 1.51 3.63
N MET A 217 -10.24 1.60 2.99
CA MET A 217 -9.12 0.71 3.26
C MET A 217 -8.58 0.87 4.70
N SER A 218 -8.54 2.10 5.22
CA SER A 218 -8.22 2.34 6.64
C SER A 218 -9.25 1.75 7.61
N VAL A 219 -10.53 1.69 7.25
CA VAL A 219 -11.56 1.01 8.07
C VAL A 219 -11.36 -0.51 8.06
N ILE A 220 -11.02 -1.09 6.90
CA ILE A 220 -10.72 -2.52 6.79
C ILE A 220 -9.55 -2.91 7.69
N ILE A 221 -8.52 -2.06 7.78
CA ILE A 221 -7.38 -2.29 8.69
C ILE A 221 -7.85 -2.39 10.14
N ILE A 222 -8.70 -1.46 10.61
CA ILE A 222 -9.26 -1.50 11.97
C ILE A 222 -10.06 -2.80 12.21
N VAL A 223 -10.82 -3.26 11.21
CA VAL A 223 -11.55 -4.52 11.30
C VAL A 223 -10.60 -5.72 11.43
N LEU A 224 -9.50 -5.74 10.67
CA LEU A 224 -8.46 -6.78 10.77
C LEU A 224 -7.72 -6.74 12.13
N ASP A 225 -7.59 -5.56 12.74
CA ASP A 225 -7.05 -5.41 14.08
C ASP A 225 -7.99 -6.06 15.11
N ALA A 226 -9.29 -5.80 14.97
CA ALA A 226 -10.32 -6.33 15.86
C ALA A 226 -10.43 -7.86 15.77
N THR A 227 -10.25 -8.47 14.59
CA THR A 227 -10.24 -9.93 14.46
C THR A 227 -9.03 -10.56 15.14
N THR A 228 -7.87 -9.90 15.07
CA THR A 228 -6.65 -10.33 15.77
C THR A 228 -6.84 -10.27 17.29
N LEU A 229 -7.45 -9.20 17.78
CA LEU A 229 -7.83 -9.05 19.19
C LEU A 229 -8.83 -10.13 19.62
N GLY A 230 -9.88 -10.37 18.83
CA GLY A 230 -10.89 -11.39 19.12
C GLY A 230 -10.29 -12.80 19.24
N LEU A 231 -9.35 -13.15 18.36
CA LEU A 231 -8.69 -14.46 18.39
C LEU A 231 -7.78 -14.65 19.61
N GLU A 232 -7.11 -13.58 20.03
CA GLU A 232 -6.33 -13.54 21.28
C GLU A 232 -7.20 -13.80 22.51
N PHE A 233 -8.34 -13.12 22.61
CA PHE A 233 -9.26 -13.32 23.72
C PHE A 233 -9.98 -14.68 23.69
N ALA A 234 -10.06 -15.32 22.52
CA ALA A 234 -10.52 -16.71 22.40
C ALA A 234 -9.51 -17.74 22.94
N GLY A 235 -8.26 -17.34 23.23
CA GLY A 235 -7.24 -18.21 23.82
C GLY A 235 -6.65 -19.24 22.84
N LEU A 236 -6.85 -19.06 21.53
CA LEU A 236 -6.39 -19.98 20.49
C LEU A 236 -4.98 -19.62 20.01
N TYR A 237 -3.99 -19.67 20.90
CA TYR A 237 -2.63 -19.19 20.66
C TYR A 237 -1.97 -19.77 19.39
N ASP A 238 -2.08 -21.09 19.18
CA ASP A 238 -1.49 -21.78 18.02
C ASP A 238 -1.96 -21.20 16.69
N ILE A 239 -3.27 -21.06 16.55
CA ILE A 239 -3.88 -20.51 15.34
C ILE A 239 -3.61 -19.00 15.26
N GLN A 240 -3.66 -18.32 16.40
CA GLN A 240 -3.48 -16.88 16.51
C GLN A 240 -2.10 -16.40 16.02
N THR A 241 -1.01 -17.09 16.35
CA THR A 241 0.33 -16.70 15.92
C THR A 241 0.47 -16.73 14.39
N SER A 242 -0.01 -17.79 13.74
CA SER A 242 -0.03 -17.89 12.27
C SER A 242 -1.01 -16.91 11.62
N TYR A 243 -2.20 -16.73 12.22
CA TYR A 243 -3.19 -15.75 11.77
C TYR A 243 -2.67 -14.32 11.84
N LYS A 244 -1.94 -13.95 12.91
CA LYS A 244 -1.24 -12.65 13.04
C LYS A 244 -0.35 -12.43 11.82
N GLY A 245 0.50 -13.39 11.46
CA GLY A 245 1.37 -13.28 10.28
C GLY A 245 0.60 -13.00 8.98
N ALA A 246 -0.50 -13.74 8.74
CA ALA A 246 -1.36 -13.53 7.57
C ALA A 246 -2.01 -12.15 7.59
N VAL A 247 -2.60 -11.73 8.71
CA VAL A 247 -3.25 -10.43 8.85
C VAL A 247 -2.26 -9.28 8.65
N TYR A 248 -1.08 -9.33 9.29
CA TYR A 248 -0.05 -8.29 9.11
C TYR A 248 0.42 -8.20 7.65
N SER A 249 0.51 -9.32 6.93
CA SER A 249 0.82 -9.30 5.49
C SER A 249 -0.26 -8.60 4.65
N VAL A 250 -1.54 -8.85 4.95
CA VAL A 250 -2.67 -8.20 4.28
C VAL A 250 -2.71 -6.71 4.62
N LYS A 251 -2.47 -6.34 5.89
CA LYS A 251 -2.35 -4.94 6.31
C LYS A 251 -1.31 -4.22 5.46
N LEU A 252 -0.07 -4.72 5.39
CA LEU A 252 0.99 -4.08 4.60
C LEU A 252 0.64 -3.96 3.11
N LYS A 253 -0.08 -4.94 2.54
CA LYS A 253 -0.53 -4.89 1.16
C LYS A 253 -1.54 -3.77 0.93
N ILE A 254 -2.49 -3.60 1.86
CA ILE A 254 -3.44 -2.49 1.86
C ILE A 254 -2.71 -1.15 2.01
N GLU A 255 -1.77 -1.06 2.96
CA GLU A 255 -0.94 0.13 3.20
C GLU A 255 -0.19 0.59 1.95
N PHE A 256 0.41 -0.36 1.24
CA PHE A 256 1.12 -0.10 -0.02
C PHE A 256 0.16 0.35 -1.13
N ALA A 257 -0.99 -0.29 -1.26
CA ALA A 257 -2.01 0.10 -2.24
C ALA A 257 -2.52 1.53 -2.01
N ILE A 258 -2.75 1.91 -0.75
CA ILE A 258 -3.14 3.27 -0.36
C ILE A 258 -2.06 4.28 -0.77
N LEU A 259 -0.79 4.00 -0.48
CA LEU A 259 0.29 4.92 -0.83
C LEU A 259 0.40 5.12 -2.35
N ASN A 260 0.34 4.04 -3.13
CA ASN A 260 0.38 4.11 -4.59
C ASN A 260 -0.75 4.99 -5.13
N GLN A 261 -1.97 4.81 -4.61
CA GLN A 261 -3.11 5.65 -4.98
C GLN A 261 -2.91 7.13 -4.62
N LEU A 262 -2.41 7.43 -3.42
CA LEU A 262 -2.13 8.80 -2.98
C LEU A 262 -1.07 9.47 -3.88
N MET A 263 -0.01 8.75 -4.24
CA MET A 263 1.04 9.27 -5.12
C MET A 263 0.52 9.58 -6.53
N ASN A 264 -0.34 8.72 -7.07
CA ASN A 264 -0.93 8.93 -8.40
C ASN A 264 -1.85 10.16 -8.45
N LEU A 265 -2.54 10.48 -7.34
CA LEU A 265 -3.30 11.72 -7.23
C LEU A 265 -2.41 12.96 -7.28
N VAL A 266 -1.32 12.98 -6.50
CA VAL A 266 -0.39 14.12 -6.43
C VAL A 266 0.28 14.36 -7.79
N LYS A 267 0.73 13.29 -8.47
CA LYS A 267 1.31 13.38 -9.82
C LYS A 267 0.31 13.88 -10.85
N GLY A 268 -0.94 13.43 -10.79
CA GLY A 268 -2.00 13.92 -11.67
C GLY A 268 -2.25 15.43 -11.50
N ALA A 269 -2.22 15.93 -10.27
CA ALA A 269 -2.36 17.36 -9.98
C ALA A 269 -1.17 18.20 -10.51
N LEU A 270 0.06 17.71 -10.34
CA LEU A 270 1.28 18.39 -10.82
C LEU A 270 1.34 18.49 -12.34
N ARG A 271 1.07 17.38 -13.05
CA ARG A 271 1.18 17.30 -14.52
C ARG A 271 0.20 18.23 -15.24
N ASP A 272 -1.00 18.41 -14.70
CA ASP A 272 -1.98 19.36 -15.25
C ASP A 272 -1.65 20.83 -14.96
N THR A 273 -0.92 21.11 -13.87
CA THR A 273 -0.47 22.48 -13.57
C THR A 273 0.56 22.96 -14.61
N THR A 274 1.42 22.05 -15.08
CA THR A 274 2.40 22.32 -16.15
C THR A 274 1.75 22.46 -17.53
N ILE A 275 0.67 21.73 -17.82
CA ILE A 275 -0.05 21.85 -19.09
C ILE A 275 -0.85 23.17 -19.14
N SER A 276 -1.46 23.58 -18.02
CA SER A 276 -2.19 24.85 -17.95
C SER A 276 -1.30 26.09 -18.06
N SER A 277 -0.02 26.01 -17.66
CA SER A 277 0.94 27.13 -17.84
C SER A 277 1.46 27.27 -19.27
N THR A 278 1.40 26.19 -20.07
CA THR A 278 1.88 26.19 -21.46
C THR A 278 0.86 26.83 -22.42
N HIS A 279 -0.43 26.86 -22.05
CA HIS A 279 -1.50 27.48 -22.86
C HIS A 279 -1.78 28.97 -22.56
N MET A 280 -1.09 29.61 -21.60
CA MET A 280 -1.35 31.00 -21.19
C MET A 280 -0.29 32.02 -21.66
N SER A 281 0.43 31.79 -22.76
CA SER A 281 1.42 32.77 -23.28
C SER A 281 0.85 33.92 -24.14
N LYS A 282 -0.47 34.16 -24.18
CA LYS A 282 -1.03 35.36 -24.85
C LYS A 282 -2.22 35.94 -24.07
N SER A 283 -1.94 36.72 -23.03
CA SER A 283 -2.65 37.95 -22.59
C SER A 283 -2.48 38.18 -21.08
N ARG A 284 -2.18 39.44 -20.70
CA ARG A 284 -2.23 39.98 -19.33
C ARG A 284 -3.14 41.23 -19.36
N PRO A 285 -3.64 41.72 -18.22
CA PRO A 285 -3.94 41.01 -16.96
C PRO A 285 -5.23 41.49 -16.24
N ARG A 286 -5.74 40.69 -15.30
CA ARG A 286 -6.05 41.04 -13.88
C ARG A 286 -7.19 40.16 -13.35
N HIS A 287 -6.84 39.05 -12.72
CA HIS A 287 -7.53 38.57 -11.52
C HIS A 287 -6.54 37.72 -10.72
N MET A 288 -6.43 38.03 -9.42
CA MET A 288 -5.46 37.45 -8.51
C MET A 288 -5.89 36.03 -8.12
N SER A 289 -5.60 35.05 -8.97
CA SER A 289 -5.69 33.64 -8.58
C SER A 289 -4.45 33.30 -7.77
N ARG A 290 -4.66 32.96 -6.49
CA ARG A 290 -3.63 32.50 -5.57
C ARG A 290 -3.02 31.21 -6.13
N SER A 291 -1.84 31.31 -6.75
CA SER A 291 -1.09 30.11 -7.17
C SER A 291 -0.68 29.35 -5.91
N ILE A 292 -1.16 28.12 -5.76
CA ILE A 292 -0.63 27.19 -4.75
C ILE A 292 0.84 27.00 -5.11
N ARG A 293 1.73 27.50 -4.24
CA ARG A 293 3.16 27.34 -4.47
C ARG A 293 3.52 25.88 -4.23
N PRO A 294 4.44 25.28 -5.02
CA PRO A 294 4.96 23.93 -4.73
C PRO A 294 5.60 23.79 -3.33
N SER A 295 5.88 24.91 -2.65
CA SER A 295 6.30 24.96 -1.26
C SER A 295 5.20 24.64 -0.24
N GLU A 296 3.92 24.60 -0.64
CA GLU A 296 2.78 24.24 0.21
C GLU A 296 2.47 22.73 0.18
N LEU A 297 2.99 21.96 -0.79
CA LEU A 297 3.16 20.52 -0.62
C LEU A 297 4.44 20.31 0.19
N GLY A 298 4.29 20.13 1.51
CA GLY A 298 5.47 20.10 2.37
C GLY A 298 6.47 19.01 2.01
N HIS A 299 7.68 19.24 2.52
CA HIS A 299 8.92 18.65 2.04
C HIS A 299 8.93 17.11 1.92
N SER A 300 8.07 16.39 2.62
CA SER A 300 7.95 14.92 2.52
C SER A 300 7.19 14.46 1.27
N ALA A 301 6.06 15.08 0.91
CA ALA A 301 5.33 14.72 -0.31
C ALA A 301 6.15 15.06 -1.57
N GLY A 302 6.86 16.20 -1.53
CA GLY A 302 7.86 16.56 -2.54
C GLY A 302 9.08 15.65 -2.54
N ALA A 303 9.48 15.04 -1.41
CA ALA A 303 10.57 14.07 -1.38
C ALA A 303 10.18 12.74 -2.06
N TYR A 304 8.93 12.27 -1.90
CA TYR A 304 8.43 11.09 -2.62
C TYR A 304 8.11 11.36 -4.09
N SER A 305 7.57 12.54 -4.46
CA SER A 305 7.40 12.91 -5.87
C SER A 305 8.75 13.06 -6.60
N ARG A 306 9.76 13.64 -5.91
CA ARG A 306 11.13 13.75 -6.41
C ARG A 306 11.86 12.41 -6.56
N MET A 307 11.37 11.31 -5.99
CA MET A 307 11.95 9.99 -6.26
C MET A 307 11.77 9.57 -7.72
N ASP A 308 10.77 10.11 -8.42
CA ASP A 308 10.51 9.87 -9.85
C ASP A 308 10.87 11.06 -10.76
N ASP A 309 10.78 12.31 -10.28
CA ASP A 309 10.97 13.51 -11.13
C ASP A 309 12.42 13.70 -11.64
N GLU A 310 13.43 13.18 -10.94
CA GLU A 310 14.85 13.31 -11.34
C GLU A 310 15.20 12.46 -12.59
N HIS A 311 14.25 11.68 -13.13
CA HIS A 311 14.45 10.92 -14.37
C HIS A 311 14.04 11.69 -15.63
N ASN A 312 13.23 12.76 -15.51
CA ASN A 312 12.92 13.64 -16.65
C ASN A 312 14.04 14.67 -16.93
N ARG A 313 15.11 14.65 -16.14
CA ARG A 313 16.25 15.57 -16.24
C ARG A 313 17.54 14.95 -16.77
N VAL A 314 17.59 13.63 -16.96
CA VAL A 314 18.75 12.96 -17.55
C VAL A 314 18.44 12.67 -19.01
N GLU A 315 19.11 13.44 -19.88
CA GLU A 315 19.02 13.49 -21.35
C GLU A 315 17.73 14.01 -21.97
N ALA A 316 17.31 15.22 -21.56
CA ALA A 316 16.77 16.13 -22.58
C ALA A 316 17.94 16.52 -23.50
N ILE A 317 18.09 15.81 -24.62
CA ILE A 317 18.98 16.21 -25.72
C ILE A 317 18.71 17.70 -25.99
N LYS A 318 19.74 18.55 -25.81
CA LYS A 318 19.68 19.95 -26.22
C LYS A 318 19.43 19.97 -27.73
N LEU A 319 18.18 20.13 -28.13
CA LEU A 319 17.84 20.52 -29.49
C LEU A 319 18.44 21.91 -29.70
N GLN A 320 19.57 21.97 -30.40
CA GLN A 320 20.07 23.22 -30.96
C GLN A 320 18.98 23.76 -31.88
N ASN A 321 18.70 25.06 -31.75
CA ASN A 321 17.71 25.74 -32.60
C ASN A 321 18.17 25.64 -34.07
N LEU A 322 17.55 24.74 -34.83
CA LEU A 322 17.69 24.71 -36.28
C LEU A 322 17.02 25.95 -36.86
N ARG A 323 17.77 26.70 -37.67
CA ARG A 323 17.24 27.85 -38.41
C ARG A 323 16.24 27.33 -39.45
N VAL A 324 15.11 28.01 -39.54
CA VAL A 324 14.06 27.80 -40.54
C VAL A 324 14.68 27.98 -41.93
N GLY A 325 14.73 26.92 -42.75
CA GLY A 325 15.22 27.01 -44.13
C GLY A 325 15.55 25.69 -44.85
N GLU A 326 15.87 24.60 -44.15
CA GLU A 326 16.26 23.34 -44.81
C GLU A 326 15.53 22.14 -44.22
N ILE A 327 14.40 21.75 -44.84
CA ILE A 327 13.91 20.37 -44.81
C ILE A 327 13.43 20.02 -46.22
N ASN A 328 14.27 19.34 -46.99
CA ASN A 328 13.85 18.63 -48.20
C ASN A 328 13.58 17.17 -47.81
N LYS A 329 12.35 16.73 -48.05
CA LYS A 329 11.74 15.40 -47.82
C LYS A 329 11.20 15.13 -46.41
N THR A 330 9.87 15.16 -46.34
CA THR A 330 9.08 14.44 -45.35
C THR A 330 8.66 13.10 -45.98
N THR A 331 9.13 11.97 -45.44
CA THR A 331 8.60 10.65 -45.80
C THR A 331 7.45 10.35 -44.85
N THR A 332 6.23 10.33 -45.38
CA THR A 332 5.03 9.91 -44.66
C THR A 332 4.90 8.39 -44.76
N THR A 333 4.87 7.69 -43.62
CA THR A 333 4.56 6.26 -43.56
C THR A 333 3.11 6.11 -43.10
N GLU A 334 2.21 5.73 -44.01
CA GLU A 334 0.84 5.37 -43.65
C GLU A 334 0.80 3.94 -43.14
N VAL A 335 0.24 3.74 -41.94
CA VAL A 335 -0.05 2.43 -41.38
C VAL A 335 -1.53 2.14 -41.63
N ARG A 336 -1.81 1.24 -42.58
CA ARG A 336 -3.16 0.73 -42.86
C ARG A 336 -3.43 -0.46 -41.95
N ILE A 337 -4.50 -0.38 -41.16
CA ILE A 337 -4.99 -1.51 -40.37
C ILE A 337 -6.13 -2.13 -41.18
N ASP A 338 -5.86 -3.24 -41.86
CA ASP A 338 -6.91 -4.03 -42.49
C ASP A 338 -7.63 -4.84 -41.41
N ALA A 339 -8.96 -4.73 -41.38
CA ALA A 339 -9.81 -5.49 -40.48
C ALA A 339 -9.78 -6.97 -40.88
N LEU A 340 -9.47 -7.85 -39.92
CA LEU A 340 -9.54 -9.29 -40.09
C LEU A 340 -10.98 -9.70 -40.42
N GLU A 341 -11.17 -10.26 -41.61
CA GLU A 341 -12.39 -10.97 -41.99
C GLU A 341 -12.53 -12.21 -41.10
N ILE A 342 -13.65 -12.27 -40.37
CA ILE A 342 -14.07 -13.49 -39.66
C ILE A 342 -14.67 -14.40 -40.72
N GLU A 343 -13.94 -15.46 -41.06
CA GLU A 343 -14.41 -16.57 -41.87
C GLU A 343 -15.57 -17.26 -41.12
N LYS A 344 -16.78 -17.18 -41.69
CA LYS A 344 -17.95 -17.97 -41.26
C LYS A 344 -18.26 -18.96 -42.36
N ASP A 345 -18.03 -20.24 -42.07
CA ASP A 345 -18.48 -21.35 -42.90
C ASP A 345 -20.01 -21.32 -43.11
N GLU A 346 -20.42 -21.42 -44.37
CA GLU A 346 -21.80 -21.60 -44.80
C GLU A 346 -22.29 -23.03 -44.56
N VAL A 347 -23.49 -23.22 -43.98
CA VAL A 347 -24.49 -24.18 -44.50
C VAL A 347 -25.92 -23.73 -44.13
N PHE A 348 -26.79 -23.72 -45.16
CA PHE A 348 -28.27 -23.79 -45.19
C PHE A 348 -29.14 -22.50 -45.21
N SER A 349 -29.79 -22.32 -46.35
CA SER A 349 -30.94 -21.42 -46.68
C SER A 349 -32.27 -22.20 -46.61
N PRO A 350 -33.47 -21.60 -46.88
CA PRO A 350 -33.88 -20.19 -46.88
C PRO A 350 -35.20 -19.93 -46.11
N GLY A 351 -35.53 -18.65 -45.83
CA GLY A 351 -36.94 -18.28 -45.63
C GLY A 351 -37.25 -16.98 -44.88
N VAL A 352 -37.85 -16.04 -45.63
CA VAL A 352 -38.85 -15.03 -45.18
C VAL A 352 -38.34 -13.61 -44.84
N LYS A 353 -39.00 -12.66 -45.54
CA LYS A 353 -38.93 -11.19 -45.52
C LYS A 353 -39.24 -10.58 -44.13
N LYS A 354 -38.68 -9.42 -43.77
CA LYS A 354 -39.24 -8.04 -43.96
C LYS A 354 -38.60 -6.98 -43.02
N ASP A 355 -38.50 -5.77 -43.57
CA ASP A 355 -38.60 -4.42 -42.96
C ASP A 355 -37.56 -3.87 -41.95
N GLY A 356 -36.89 -2.79 -42.40
CA GLY A 356 -36.96 -1.49 -41.71
C GLY A 356 -35.70 -0.92 -41.06
N GLY A 357 -35.24 0.25 -41.54
CA GLY A 357 -34.56 1.24 -40.69
C GLY A 357 -33.19 1.76 -41.15
N SER A 358 -33.19 2.68 -42.11
CA SER A 358 -32.06 3.58 -42.42
C SER A 358 -31.96 4.69 -41.36
N SER A 359 -30.74 5.04 -40.94
CA SER A 359 -30.34 6.45 -40.80
C SER A 359 -28.82 6.61 -40.84
N ARG A 360 -28.35 7.29 -41.89
CA ARG A 360 -26.99 7.82 -42.08
C ARG A 360 -26.89 9.17 -41.35
N GLY A 361 -25.76 9.43 -40.70
CA GLY A 361 -25.34 10.77 -40.27
C GLY A 361 -23.92 11.04 -40.77
N SER A 362 -23.83 11.83 -41.83
CA SER A 362 -22.60 12.34 -42.46
C SER A 362 -22.12 13.59 -41.71
N SER A 363 -20.81 13.77 -41.57
CA SER A 363 -20.19 15.06 -41.23
C SER A 363 -19.11 15.36 -42.27
N GLU A 364 -19.43 16.27 -43.19
CA GLU A 364 -18.51 16.87 -44.15
C GLU A 364 -17.56 17.88 -43.46
N VAL A 365 -16.32 17.97 -43.94
CA VAL A 365 -15.32 18.98 -43.53
C VAL A 365 -14.96 19.81 -44.75
N TYR A 366 -15.09 21.14 -44.63
CA TYR A 366 -14.75 22.11 -45.67
C TYR A 366 -13.23 22.39 -45.70
N ILE A 367 -12.64 22.36 -46.89
CA ILE A 367 -11.27 22.83 -47.18
C ILE A 367 -11.39 24.22 -47.82
N ILE A 368 -10.71 25.21 -47.25
CA ILE A 368 -10.56 26.56 -47.82
C ILE A 368 -9.18 26.63 -48.46
N GLU A 369 -9.12 26.61 -49.79
CA GLU A 369 -7.91 26.96 -50.56
C GLU A 369 -7.80 28.49 -50.72
N GLN A 370 -6.60 29.04 -50.53
CA GLN A 370 -6.25 30.39 -50.99
C GLN A 370 -5.36 30.30 -52.23
N PRO A 371 -5.63 31.10 -53.29
CA PRO A 371 -4.89 31.04 -54.54
C PRO A 371 -3.51 31.70 -54.44
N GLY A 372 -2.52 31.04 -55.03
CA GLY A 372 -1.14 31.51 -55.17
C GLY A 372 -1.01 32.76 -56.04
N ARG A 373 0.00 33.56 -55.73
CA ARG A 373 0.44 34.74 -56.49
C ARG A 373 1.83 34.43 -57.05
N SER A 374 1.94 34.25 -58.37
CA SER A 374 3.21 34.18 -59.11
C SER A 374 3.27 35.29 -60.17
N GLY A 375 4.47 35.86 -60.29
CA GLY A 375 4.90 36.96 -61.16
C GLY A 375 6.11 37.56 -60.43
N VAL A 376 7.36 37.25 -60.77
CA VAL A 376 8.09 37.45 -62.04
C VAL A 376 9.12 36.33 -62.22
#